data_AF-A0A1B6IJW6-F1
#
_entry.id   AF-A0A1B6IJW6-F1
#
_cell.length_a   1.000
_cell.length_b   1.000
_cell.length_c   1.000
_cell.angle_alpha   90.00
_cell.angle_beta   90.00
_cell.angle_gamma   90.00
#
_symmetry.space_group_name_H-M   'P 1'
#
loop_
_entity.id
_entity.type
_entity.pdbx_description
1 polymer ?
#
loop_
_entity_poly.entity_id
_entity_poly.type
_entity_poly.pdbx_seq_one_letter_code
_entity_poly.pdbx_strand_id
1 'polypeptide(L)'
;LSVKNLIDSQNIINLPETMEPKVVILQEGTDMLYHSRSPDDTMGYIYTLINIVKAKFPKTIIIVNSIIGKKNYLTQLLMKANSNIKWVCREKQVVFCDTHKRLPSD
;
A
#
# COMPACT_ATOMS: atom_id res chain seq x y z
N LEU A 1 -5.11 -26.77 6.16
CA LEU A 1 -4.31 -26.34 5.00
C LEU A 1 -3.05 -25.67 5.51
N SER A 2 -1.88 -26.26 5.25
CA SER A 2 -0.58 -25.77 5.75
C SER A 2 -0.15 -24.49 5.01
N VAL A 3 0.47 -23.55 5.72
CA VAL A 3 1.03 -22.27 5.18
C VAL A 3 1.97 -22.50 4.00
N LYS A 4 2.60 -23.68 3.91
CA LYS A 4 3.42 -24.09 2.76
C LYS A 4 2.66 -24.04 1.42
N ASN A 5 1.39 -24.44 1.40
CA ASN A 5 0.64 -24.59 0.15
C ASN A 5 0.19 -23.24 -0.46
N LEU A 6 0.27 -22.15 0.30
CA LEU A 6 0.01 -20.78 -0.20
C LEU A 6 1.24 -20.17 -0.90
N ILE A 7 2.44 -20.68 -0.63
CA ILE A 7 3.69 -20.17 -1.20
C ILE A 7 3.93 -20.77 -2.60
N ASP A 8 3.52 -22.03 -2.82
CA ASP A 8 3.80 -22.76 -4.06
C ASP A 8 2.90 -22.38 -5.25
N SER A 9 1.86 -21.56 -5.05
CA SER A 9 0.88 -21.18 -6.10
C SER A 9 1.08 -19.78 -6.68
N GLN A 10 2.13 -19.06 -6.26
CA GLN A 10 2.54 -17.85 -6.95
C GLN A 10 3.62 -18.22 -7.96
N ASN A 11 3.39 -17.90 -9.24
CA ASN A 11 4.40 -17.87 -10.27
C ASN A 11 5.56 -16.95 -9.82
N ILE A 12 6.52 -17.49 -9.07
CA ILE A 12 7.77 -16.83 -8.79
C ILE A 12 8.55 -16.92 -10.10
N ILE A 13 8.34 -15.93 -10.95
CA ILE A 13 9.24 -15.60 -12.04
C ILE A 13 10.63 -15.57 -11.41
N ASN A 14 11.50 -16.49 -11.81
CA ASN A 14 12.92 -16.48 -11.47
C ASN A 14 13.52 -15.22 -12.08
N LEU A 15 13.40 -14.11 -11.34
CA LEU A 15 14.07 -12.88 -11.70
C LEU A 15 15.58 -13.10 -11.38
N PRO A 16 16.48 -12.82 -12.33
CA PRO A 16 17.92 -12.98 -12.14
C PRO A 16 18.36 -12.21 -10.90
N GLU A 17 19.32 -12.72 -10.10
CA GLU A 17 19.85 -12.11 -8.85
C GLU A 17 19.59 -10.60 -8.79
N THR A 18 18.47 -10.25 -8.16
CA THR A 18 17.67 -9.09 -8.62
C THR A 18 18.25 -7.81 -8.08
N MET A 19 18.60 -6.92 -9.01
CA MET A 19 18.91 -5.52 -8.77
C MET A 19 17.96 -4.94 -7.72
N GLU A 20 18.50 -4.47 -6.58
CA GLU A 20 17.70 -3.81 -5.55
C GLU A 20 16.97 -2.62 -6.19
N PRO A 21 15.62 -2.56 -6.11
CA PRO A 21 14.89 -1.47 -6.73
C PRO A 21 15.30 -0.15 -6.08
N LYS A 22 15.59 0.88 -6.87
CA LYS A 22 15.87 2.21 -6.28
C LYS A 22 14.63 2.83 -5.64
N VAL A 23 13.47 2.55 -6.23
CA VAL A 23 12.17 3.09 -5.82
C VAL A 23 11.11 1.98 -5.90
N VAL A 24 10.26 1.90 -4.88
CA VAL A 24 9.03 1.10 -4.89
C VAL A 24 7.85 2.04 -4.68
N ILE A 25 6.83 1.92 -5.54
CA ILE A 25 5.59 2.68 -5.45
C ILE A 25 4.49 1.72 -5.00
N LEU A 26 3.85 2.02 -3.86
CA LEU A 26 2.72 1.29 -3.33
C LEU A 26 1.43 2.04 -3.71
N GLN A 27 0.66 1.45 -4.62
CA GLN A 27 -0.68 1.90 -5.01
C GLN A 27 -1.69 0.84 -4.56
N GLU A 28 -1.96 0.80 -3.26
CA GLU A 28 -2.73 -0.26 -2.62
C GLU A 28 -3.76 0.30 -1.65
N GLY A 29 -4.73 -0.54 -1.27
CA GLY A 29 -5.68 -0.24 -0.18
C GLY A 29 -7.08 0.17 -0.61
N THR A 30 -7.34 0.47 -1.90
CA THR A 30 -8.71 0.77 -2.39
C THR A 30 -9.66 -0.40 -2.20
N ASP A 31 -9.23 -1.62 -2.56
CA ASP A 31 -10.07 -2.81 -2.40
C ASP A 31 -10.16 -3.24 -0.94
N MET A 32 -9.07 -3.13 -0.16
CA MET A 32 -9.09 -3.40 1.28
C MET A 32 -10.14 -2.51 1.97
N LEU A 33 -10.06 -1.20 1.76
CA LEU A 33 -11.00 -0.24 2.35
C LEU A 33 -12.45 -0.50 1.91
N TYR A 34 -12.64 -1.03 0.69
CA TYR A 34 -13.98 -1.28 0.14
C TYR A 34 -14.66 -2.42 0.86
N HIS A 35 -13.92 -3.50 1.12
CA HIS A 35 -14.44 -4.70 1.74
C HIS A 35 -14.45 -4.60 3.27
N SER A 36 -13.38 -4.11 3.89
CA SER A 36 -13.29 -4.01 5.35
C SER A 36 -14.13 -2.88 5.92
N ARG A 37 -14.37 -1.82 5.13
CA ARG A 37 -14.95 -0.55 5.59
C ARG A 37 -14.21 0.05 6.80
N SER A 38 -12.96 -0.34 7.00
CA SER A 38 -12.14 -0.01 8.16
C SER A 38 -10.88 0.75 7.73
N PRO A 39 -10.78 2.04 8.06
CA PRO A 39 -9.57 2.82 7.85
C PRO A 39 -8.36 2.25 8.59
N ASP A 40 -8.59 1.63 9.75
CA ASP A 40 -7.53 1.11 10.61
C ASP A 40 -6.98 -0.22 10.09
N ASP A 41 -7.84 -1.11 9.59
CA ASP A 41 -7.39 -2.34 8.93
C ASP A 41 -6.60 -2.03 7.65
N THR A 42 -7.08 -1.04 6.89
CA THR A 42 -6.40 -0.56 5.69
C THR A 42 -5.04 0.03 6.02
N MET A 43 -4.95 0.81 7.10
CA MET A 43 -3.68 1.33 7.61
C MET A 43 -2.73 0.20 8.04
N GLY A 44 -3.22 -0.80 8.79
CA GLY A 44 -2.43 -1.94 9.25
C GLY A 44 -1.87 -2.77 8.09
N TYR A 45 -2.65 -2.93 7.02
CA TYR A 45 -2.21 -3.58 5.79
C TYR A 45 -1.05 -2.81 5.12
N ILE A 46 -1.20 -1.50 4.91
CA ILE A 46 -0.14 -0.66 4.33
C ILE A 46 1.12 -0.64 5.20
N TYR A 47 0.95 -0.56 6.53
CA TYR A 47 2.05 -0.65 7.49
C TYR A 47 2.85 -1.95 7.31
N THR A 48 2.15 -3.08 7.14
CA THR A 48 2.75 -4.39 6.93
C THR A 48 3.54 -4.44 5.61
N LEU A 49 2.97 -3.93 4.52
CA LEU A 49 3.66 -3.85 3.23
C LEU A 49 4.96 -3.05 3.31
N ILE A 50 4.93 -1.87 3.95
CA ILE A 50 6.12 -1.04 4.13
C ILE A 50 7.23 -1.81 4.87
N ASN A 51 6.88 -2.54 5.95
CA ASN A 51 7.88 -3.31 6.69
C ASN A 51 8.47 -4.46 5.87
N ILE A 52 7.64 -5.15 5.07
CA ILE A 52 8.11 -6.22 4.18
C ILE A 52 9.09 -5.65 3.15
N VAL A 53 8.75 -4.54 2.51
CA VAL A 53 9.62 -3.90 1.51
C VAL A 53 10.93 -3.43 2.15
N LYS A 54 10.87 -2.77 3.32
CA LYS A 54 12.08 -2.33 4.03
C LYS A 54 12.98 -3.49 4.49
N ALA A 55 12.38 -4.60 4.92
CA ALA A 55 13.13 -5.78 5.32
C ALA A 55 13.82 -6.44 4.11
N LYS A 56 13.16 -6.45 2.95
CA LYS A 56 13.70 -7.04 1.72
C LYS A 56 14.69 -6.13 1.00
N PHE A 57 14.45 -4.82 1.01
CA PHE A 57 15.21 -3.82 0.26
C PHE A 57 15.45 -2.56 1.11
N PRO A 58 16.43 -2.59 2.02
CA PRO A 58 16.61 -1.57 3.05
C PRO A 58 17.05 -0.19 2.50
N LYS A 59 17.59 -0.12 1.28
CA LYS A 59 18.03 1.14 0.66
C LYS A 59 17.01 1.70 -0.33
N THR A 60 15.90 1.00 -0.54
CA THR A 60 14.84 1.42 -1.47
C THR A 60 14.08 2.63 -0.93
N ILE A 61 13.84 3.62 -1.79
CA ILE A 61 12.87 4.68 -1.51
C ILE A 61 11.46 4.12 -1.69
N ILE A 62 10.62 4.23 -0.67
CA ILE A 62 9.22 3.80 -0.74
C ILE A 62 8.34 5.03 -0.89
N ILE A 63 7.49 5.01 -1.92
CA ILE A 63 6.43 5.99 -2.15
C ILE A 63 5.10 5.30 -1.95
N VAL A 64 4.24 5.82 -1.09
CA VAL A 64 2.89 5.33 -0.86
C VAL A 64 1.91 6.36 -1.41
N ASN A 65 1.16 5.96 -2.42
CA ASN A 65 0.12 6.81 -2.97
C ASN A 65 -1.13 6.80 -2.07
N SER A 66 -1.86 7.89 -2.07
CA SER A 66 -3.19 7.91 -1.47
C SER A 66 -4.11 6.90 -2.16
N ILE A 67 -5.00 6.31 -1.37
CA ILE A 67 -6.12 5.54 -1.86
C ILE A 67 -6.99 6.44 -2.72
N ILE A 68 -7.35 5.90 -3.88
CA ILE A 68 -8.28 6.52 -4.82
C ILE A 68 -9.65 5.87 -4.58
N GLY A 69 -10.68 6.68 -4.36
CA GLY A 69 -12.04 6.19 -4.16
C GLY A 69 -12.66 5.71 -5.46
N LYS A 70 -13.52 4.67 -5.38
CA LYS A 70 -14.41 4.28 -6.50
C LYS A 70 -15.66 5.17 -6.50
N LYS A 71 -16.42 5.21 -7.61
CA LYS A 71 -17.71 5.91 -7.69
C LYS A 71 -18.63 5.48 -6.52
N ASN A 72 -19.31 6.43 -5.89
CA ASN A 72 -20.18 6.22 -4.71
C ASN A 72 -19.45 5.82 -3.40
N TYR A 73 -18.15 6.09 -3.27
CA TYR A 73 -17.47 5.92 -1.99
C TYR A 73 -17.88 6.97 -0.96
N LEU A 74 -17.94 6.56 0.31
CA LEU A 74 -18.09 7.49 1.42
C LEU A 74 -16.81 8.34 1.52
N THR A 75 -16.89 9.61 1.14
CA THR A 75 -15.76 10.56 1.13
C THR A 75 -15.06 10.63 2.48
N GLN A 76 -15.82 10.60 3.58
CA GLN A 76 -15.26 10.63 4.95
C GLN A 76 -14.40 9.41 5.26
N LEU A 77 -14.83 8.22 4.84
CA LEU A 77 -14.10 6.97 5.05
C LEU A 77 -12.76 7.01 4.31
N LEU A 78 -12.79 7.46 3.05
CA LEU A 78 -11.59 7.62 2.22
C LEU A 78 -10.61 8.64 2.81
N MET A 79 -11.11 9.81 3.24
CA MET A 79 -10.29 10.84 3.88
C MET A 79 -9.64 10.34 5.17
N LYS A 80 -10.38 9.58 5.98
CA LYS A 80 -9.86 9.00 7.22
C LYS A 80 -8.77 7.96 6.93
N ALA A 81 -8.99 7.06 5.99
CA ALA A 81 -8.00 6.06 5.57
C ALA A 81 -6.71 6.71 5.04
N ASN A 82 -6.84 7.71 4.15
CA ASN A 82 -5.68 8.45 3.63
C ASN A 82 -4.94 9.25 4.72
N SER A 83 -5.66 9.77 5.72
CA SER A 83 -5.04 10.44 6.87
C SER A 83 -4.23 9.46 7.73
N ASN A 84 -4.79 8.27 8.00
CA ASN A 84 -4.09 7.21 8.74
C ASN A 84 -2.84 6.72 7.97
N ILE A 85 -2.95 6.51 6.66
CA ILE A 85 -1.82 6.12 5.82
C ILE A 85 -0.73 7.19 5.81
N LYS A 86 -1.12 8.47 5.70
CA LYS A 86 -0.16 9.60 5.79
C LYS A 86 0.57 9.62 7.12
N TRP A 87 -0.11 9.30 8.22
CA TRP A 87 0.52 9.14 9.53
C TRP A 87 1.54 7.99 9.53
N VAL A 88 1.17 6.79 9.05
CA VAL A 88 2.10 5.65 8.92
C VAL A 88 3.32 6.01 8.08
N CYS A 89 3.14 6.74 6.98
CA CYS A 89 4.24 7.13 6.12
C CYS A 89 5.25 8.03 6.85
N ARG A 90 4.78 8.94 7.71
CA ARG A 90 5.63 9.78 8.56
C ARG A 90 6.40 8.93 9.57
N GLU A 91 5.71 8.07 10.31
CA GLU A 91 6.31 7.18 11.31
C GLU A 91 7.38 6.27 10.69
N LYS A 92 7.10 5.75 9.49
CA LYS A 92 8.03 4.90 8.76
C LYS A 92 9.04 5.67 7.92
N GLN A 93 9.06 7.00 7.95
CA GLN A 93 9.97 7.81 7.13
C GLN A 93 9.95 7.39 5.64
N VAL A 94 8.76 7.18 5.08
CA VAL A 94 8.53 6.92 3.65
C VAL A 94 7.73 8.08 3.04
N VAL A 95 7.75 8.20 1.71
CA VAL A 95 7.10 9.32 1.03
C VAL A 95 5.61 9.03 0.88
N PHE A 96 4.75 9.92 1.36
CA PHE A 96 3.32 9.89 1.05
C PHE A 96 3.01 10.80 -0.13
N CYS A 97 2.37 10.27 -1.17
CA CYS A 97 1.95 11.01 -2.35
C CYS A 97 0.42 11.16 -2.39
N ASP A 98 -0.06 12.40 -2.23
CA ASP A 98 -1.49 12.73 -2.31
C ASP A 98 -1.91 12.83 -3.79
N THR A 99 -2.30 11.68 -4.36
CA THR A 99 -2.77 11.54 -5.75
C THR A 99 -4.25 11.88 -5.89
N HIS A 100 -5.04 11.73 -4.81
CA HIS A 100 -6.48 12.03 -4.79
C HIS A 100 -6.79 13.48 -5.20
N LYS A 101 -5.96 14.45 -4.80
CA LYS A 101 -6.16 15.86 -5.16
C LYS A 101 -5.92 16.21 -6.63
N ARG A 102 -5.40 15.28 -7.44
CA ARG A 102 -4.97 15.55 -8.81
C ARG A 102 -5.83 14.85 -9.87
N LEU A 103 -6.80 14.04 -9.46
CA LEU A 103 -7.71 13.39 -10.39
C LEU A 103 -8.88 14.35 -10.69
N PRO A 104 -9.17 14.64 -11.98
CA PRO A 104 -10.35 15.43 -12.33
C PRO A 104 -11.59 14.72 -11.81
N SER A 105 -12.46 15.47 -11.14
CA SER A 105 -13.80 15.03 -10.79
C SER A 105 -14.65 15.05 -12.05
N ASP A 106 -14.87 13.88 -12.64
CA ASP A 106 -15.91 13.67 -13.66
C ASP A 106 -17.32 13.83 -13.08
#